data_AF-A0A949R4C6-F1
#
_entry.id   AF-A0A949R4C6-F1
#
_cell.length_a   1.000
_cell.length_b   1.000
_cell.length_c   1.000
_cell.angle_alpha   90.00
_cell.angle_beta   90.00
_cell.angle_gamma   90.00
#
_symmetry.space_group_name_H-M   'P 1'
#
loop_
_entity.id
_entity.type
_entity.pdbx_description
1 polymer ?
#
loop_
_entity_poly.entity_id
_entity_poly.type
_entity_poly.pdbx_seq_one_letter_code
_entity_poly.pdbx_strand_id
1 'polypeptide(L)'
;MDERKQSPIFTRTSDFIIWLLDHTEKFPKSERFRMGKRIEDSVFSFYELLIEATRSTKRKRQLLIQADAELEKLRLYVRMSQQRRLTLRRVF
;
A
#
# COMPACT_ATOMS: atom_id res chain seq x y z
N MET A 1 22.35 -7.51 -14.87
CA MET A 1 21.84 -7.23 -13.51
C MET A 1 21.31 -8.55 -12.97
N ASP A 2 21.94 -9.04 -11.92
CA ASP A 2 21.84 -10.40 -11.36
C ASP A 2 20.36 -10.81 -11.09
N GLU A 3 19.89 -11.87 -11.76
CA GLU A 3 18.55 -12.50 -11.64
C GLU A 3 18.37 -13.24 -10.30
N ARG A 4 18.71 -12.59 -9.19
CA ARG A 4 18.20 -13.01 -7.89
C ARG A 4 16.71 -12.70 -7.91
N LYS A 5 15.90 -13.69 -8.32
CA LYS A 5 14.43 -13.68 -8.31
C LYS A 5 13.95 -12.74 -7.20
N GLN A 6 13.57 -11.51 -7.58
CA GLN A 6 13.07 -10.55 -6.61
C GLN A 6 11.93 -11.25 -5.87
N SER A 7 11.92 -11.14 -4.54
CA SER A 7 10.85 -11.73 -3.74
C SER A 7 9.51 -11.33 -4.38
N PRO A 8 8.58 -12.27 -4.64
CA PRO A 8 7.32 -11.97 -5.34
C PRO A 8 6.52 -10.82 -4.72
N ILE A 9 6.78 -10.51 -3.45
CA ILE A 9 6.20 -9.38 -2.75
C ILE A 9 6.49 -8.04 -3.44
N PHE A 10 7.67 -7.83 -4.05
CA PHE A 10 8.00 -6.55 -4.69
C PHE A 10 7.14 -6.31 -5.93
N THR A 11 7.14 -7.27 -6.86
CA THR A 11 6.31 -7.22 -8.06
C THR A 11 4.83 -7.07 -7.71
N ARG A 12 4.32 -7.91 -6.80
CA ARG A 12 2.92 -7.83 -6.34
C ARG A 12 2.59 -6.49 -5.69
N THR A 13 3.50 -5.91 -4.91
CA THR A 13 3.26 -4.61 -4.27
C THR A 13 3.27 -3.49 -5.31
N SER A 14 4.16 -3.53 -6.29
CA SER A 14 4.17 -2.56 -7.39
C SER A 14 2.89 -2.60 -8.22
N ASP A 15 2.45 -3.80 -8.63
CA ASP A 15 1.18 -3.98 -9.36
C ASP A 15 -0.01 -3.49 -8.53
N PHE A 16 0.01 -3.80 -7.22
CA PHE A 16 -1.02 -3.36 -6.29
C PHE A 16 -1.06 -1.84 -6.09
N ILE A 17 0.09 -1.16 -6.04
CA ILE A 17 0.16 0.30 -5.96
C ILE A 17 -0.49 0.94 -7.18
N ILE A 18 -0.13 0.51 -8.39
CA ILE A 18 -0.70 1.04 -9.63
C ILE A 18 -2.21 0.84 -9.64
N TRP A 19 -2.66 -0.38 -9.33
CA TRP A 19 -4.09 -0.66 -9.22
C TRP A 19 -4.75 0.26 -8.18
N LEU A 20 -4.16 0.46 -7.01
CA LEU A 20 -4.74 1.27 -5.95
C LEU A 20 -4.86 2.76 -6.33
N LEU A 21 -3.86 3.31 -7.01
CA LEU A 21 -3.87 4.69 -7.51
C LEU A 21 -5.02 4.92 -8.51
N ASP A 22 -5.19 4.01 -9.47
CA ASP A 22 -6.31 4.07 -10.43
C ASP A 22 -7.68 4.03 -9.74
N HIS A 23 -7.76 3.46 -8.52
CA HIS A 23 -8.98 3.41 -7.73
C HIS A 23 -9.18 4.66 -6.87
N THR A 24 -8.14 5.20 -6.24
CA THR A 24 -8.23 6.42 -5.42
C THR A 24 -8.43 7.66 -6.27
N GLU A 25 -7.93 7.68 -7.51
CA GLU A 25 -8.21 8.76 -8.47
C GLU A 25 -9.70 8.92 -8.76
N LYS A 26 -10.49 7.85 -8.70
CA LYS A 26 -11.95 7.90 -8.94
C LYS A 26 -12.73 8.49 -7.77
N PHE A 27 -12.10 8.79 -6.64
CA PHE A 27 -12.79 9.37 -5.48
C PHE A 27 -13.28 10.79 -5.78
N PRO A 28 -14.38 11.23 -5.15
CA PRO A 28 -14.78 12.64 -5.17
C PRO A 28 -13.63 13.54 -4.74
N LYS A 29 -13.50 14.72 -5.36
CA LYS A 29 -12.38 15.65 -5.14
C LYS A 29 -12.08 15.92 -3.66
N SER A 30 -13.11 16.11 -2.83
CA SER A 30 -12.98 16.35 -1.39
C SER A 30 -12.38 15.16 -0.63
N GLU A 31 -12.67 13.94 -1.07
CA GLU A 31 -12.20 12.71 -0.41
C GLU A 31 -10.86 12.24 -0.99
N ARG A 32 -10.49 12.61 -2.22
CA ARG A 32 -9.18 12.31 -2.81
C ARG A 32 -8.04 12.89 -1.96
N PHE A 33 -8.13 14.15 -1.57
CA PHE A 33 -7.13 14.81 -0.71
C PHE A 33 -7.21 14.41 0.77
N ARG A 34 -8.18 13.56 1.15
CA ARG A 34 -8.35 13.07 2.52
C ARG A 34 -8.09 11.58 2.60
N MET A 35 -9.02 10.78 2.10
CA MET A 35 -8.96 9.34 2.16
C MET A 35 -8.05 8.74 1.08
N GLY A 36 -8.10 9.28 -0.15
CA GLY A 36 -7.19 8.87 -1.23
C GLY A 36 -5.74 9.02 -0.81
N LYS A 37 -5.37 10.24 -0.36
CA LYS A 37 -4.03 10.52 0.17
C LYS A 37 -3.61 9.57 1.30
N ARG A 38 -4.49 9.23 2.24
CA ARG A 38 -4.16 8.29 3.34
C ARG A 38 -3.86 6.88 2.85
N ILE A 39 -4.62 6.42 1.87
CA ILE A 39 -4.43 5.11 1.23
C ILE A 39 -3.10 5.09 0.47
N GLU A 40 -2.85 6.12 -0.32
CA GLU A 40 -1.63 6.29 -1.12
C GLU A 40 -0.39 6.38 -0.24
N ASP A 41 -0.37 7.28 0.75
CA ASP A 41 0.74 7.44 1.70
C ASP A 41 1.07 6.11 2.41
N SER A 42 0.05 5.33 2.81
CA SER A 42 0.24 4.07 3.52
C SER A 42 0.77 2.95 2.61
N VAL A 43 0.29 2.83 1.36
CA VAL A 43 0.83 1.82 0.43
C VAL A 43 2.27 2.12 0.01
N PHE A 44 2.63 3.41 -0.14
CA PHE A 44 4.00 3.80 -0.41
C PHE A 44 4.91 3.56 0.79
N SER A 45 4.46 3.92 2.00
CA SER A 45 5.20 3.64 3.24
C SER A 45 5.45 2.14 3.42
N PHE A 46 4.45 1.29 3.14
CA PHE A 46 4.61 -0.16 3.14
C PHE A 46 5.71 -0.63 2.18
N TYR A 47 5.71 -0.12 0.94
CA TYR A 47 6.69 -0.51 -0.07
C TYR A 47 8.11 -0.05 0.27
N GLU A 48 8.25 1.17 0.80
CA GLU A 48 9.52 1.71 1.29
C GLU A 48 10.10 0.84 2.42
N LEU A 49 9.27 0.45 3.41
CA LEU A 49 9.68 -0.43 4.49
C LEU A 49 10.15 -1.80 4.00
N LEU A 50 9.50 -2.36 2.96
CA LEU A 50 9.98 -3.58 2.31
C LEU A 50 11.35 -3.39 1.66
N ILE A 51 11.57 -2.28 0.95
CA ILE A 51 12.86 -1.95 0.34
C ILE A 51 13.93 -1.80 1.41
N GLU A 52 13.66 -1.06 2.49
CA GLU A 52 14.59 -0.89 3.60
C GLU A 52 14.95 -2.22 4.28
N ALA A 53 13.97 -3.11 4.45
CA ALA A 53 14.18 -4.43 5.01
C ALA A 53 15.11 -5.31 4.16
N THR A 54 15.20 -5.09 2.85
CA THR A 54 16.18 -5.81 1.99
C THR A 54 17.60 -5.31 2.20
N ARG A 55 17.77 -4.03 2.55
CA ARG A 55 19.07 -3.38 2.69
C ARG A 55 19.64 -3.47 4.11
N SER A 56 18.80 -3.76 5.10
CA SER A 56 19.18 -3.78 6.52
C SER A 56 19.20 -5.20 7.08
N THR A 57 20.37 -5.76 7.38
CA THR A 57 20.46 -7.09 8.03
C THR A 57 20.07 -7.02 9.51
N LYS A 58 20.47 -5.97 10.23
CA LYS A 58 20.25 -5.84 11.69
C LYS A 58 18.82 -5.45 12.05
N ARG A 59 18.19 -4.56 11.27
CA ARG A 59 16.83 -4.05 11.53
C ARG A 59 15.75 -4.75 10.70
N LYS A 60 16.11 -5.77 9.91
CA LYS A 60 15.18 -6.47 8.99
C LYS A 60 13.86 -6.82 9.66
N ARG A 61 13.92 -7.49 10.81
CA ARG A 61 12.73 -7.93 11.56
C ARG A 61 11.87 -6.74 11.99
N GLN A 62 12.48 -5.68 12.52
CA GLN A 62 11.76 -4.48 12.95
C GLN A 62 11.08 -3.78 11.76
N LEU A 63 11.78 -3.63 10.64
CA LEU A 63 11.24 -3.02 9.43
C LEU A 63 10.08 -3.84 8.85
N LEU A 64 10.16 -5.17 8.88
CA LEU A 64 9.06 -6.03 8.45
C LEU A 64 7.84 -5.94 9.38
N ILE A 65 8.04 -5.78 10.70
CA ILE A 65 6.94 -5.53 11.65
C ILE A 65 6.28 -4.17 11.36
N GLN A 66 7.08 -3.15 11.05
CA GLN A 66 6.57 -1.84 10.66
C GLN A 66 5.80 -1.91 9.33
N ALA A 67 6.30 -2.68 8.35
CA ALA A 67 5.61 -2.90 7.08
C ALA A 67 4.26 -3.59 7.31
N ASP A 68 4.20 -4.60 8.17
CA ASP A 68 2.95 -5.28 8.51
C ASP A 68 1.93 -4.30 9.14
N ALA A 69 2.38 -3.44 10.06
CA ALA A 69 1.53 -2.40 10.65
C ALA A 69 1.01 -1.39 9.61
N GLU A 70 1.82 -0.98 8.63
CA GLU A 70 1.36 -0.14 7.51
C GLU A 70 0.33 -0.87 6.64
N LEU A 71 0.54 -2.16 6.38
CA LEU A 71 -0.43 -2.96 5.63
C LEU A 71 -1.78 -3.08 6.36
N GLU A 72 -1.77 -3.18 7.69
CA GLU A 72 -2.99 -3.14 8.51
C GLU A 72 -3.71 -1.79 8.41
N LYS A 73 -2.99 -0.67 8.49
CA LYS A 73 -3.57 0.68 8.30
C LYS A 73 -4.19 0.82 6.92
N LEU A 74 -3.49 0.37 5.88
CA LEU A 74 -3.99 0.38 4.52
C LEU A 74 -5.31 -0.40 4.39
N ARG A 75 -5.38 -1.63 4.93
CA ARG A 75 -6.63 -2.42 4.95
C ARG A 75 -7.76 -1.68 5.64
N LEU A 76 -7.48 -1.01 6.76
CA LEU A 76 -8.47 -0.21 7.49
C LEU A 76 -8.97 0.97 6.66
N TYR A 77 -8.09 1.72 6.01
CA TYR A 77 -8.47 2.87 5.18
C TYR A 77 -9.28 2.46 3.94
N VAL A 78 -8.93 1.34 3.31
CA VAL A 78 -9.72 0.74 2.23
C VAL A 78 -11.13 0.37 2.72
N ARG A 79 -11.23 -0.31 3.87
CA ARG A 79 -12.52 -0.66 4.47
C ARG A 79 -13.37 0.57 4.80
N MET A 80 -12.76 1.62 5.37
CA MET A 80 -13.46 2.88 5.64
C MET A 80 -13.96 3.55 4.36
N SER A 81 -13.20 3.48 3.28
CA SER A 81 -13.61 4.01 1.96
C SER A 81 -14.81 3.27 1.40
N GLN A 82 -14.86 1.94 1.55
CA GLN A 82 -16.02 1.13 1.17
C GLN A 82 -17.25 1.47 2.01
N GLN A 83 -17.09 1.61 3.33
CA GLN A 83 -18.19 2.00 4.23
C GLN A 83 -18.76 3.38 3.88
N ARG A 84 -17.90 4.30 3.44
CA ARG A 84 -18.28 5.61 2.92
C ARG A 84 -18.77 5.60 1.46
N ARG A 85 -18.82 4.43 0.82
CA ARG A 85 -19.22 4.24 -0.59
C ARG A 85 -18.40 5.09 -1.57
N LEU A 86 -17.12 5.30 -1.27
CA LEU A 86 -16.18 6.01 -2.15
C LEU A 86 -15.71 5.14 -3.31
N THR A 87 -15.71 3.82 -3.11
CA THR A 87 -15.45 2.84 -4.15
C THR A 87 -16.77 2.31 -4.72
N LEU A 88 -16.81 2.05 -6.03
CA LEU A 88 -17.93 1.33 -6.64
C LEU A 88 -18.08 -0.05 -5.97
N ARG A 89 -19.33 -0.47 -5.73
CA ARG A 89 -19.75 -1.63 -4.91
C ARG A 89 -19.20 -3.02 -5.34
N ARG A 90 -18.20 -3.09 -6.23
CA ARG A 90 -17.74 -4.34 -6.85
C ARG A 90 -16.22 -4.50 -6.95
N VAL A 91 -15.46 -3.76 -6.14
CA VAL A 91 -13.98 -3.73 -6.24
C VAL A 91 -13.27 -4.63 -5.21
N PHE A 92 -14.00 -5.25 -4.28
CA PHE A 92 -13.44 -6.18 -3.31
C PHE A 92 -14.35 -7.38 -3.10
#